data_AF-A0A1X2IBT2-F1
#
_entry.id   AF-A0A1X2IBT2-F1
#
_cell.length_a   1.000
_cell.length_b   1.000
_cell.length_c   1.000
_cell.angle_alpha   90.00
_cell.angle_beta   90.00
_cell.angle_gamma   90.00
#
_symmetry.space_group_name_H-M   'P 1'
#
loop_
_entity.id
_entity.type
_entity.pdbx_description
1 polymer ?
#
loop_
_entity_poly.entity_id
_entity_poly.type
_entity_poly.pdbx_seq_one_letter_code
_entity_poly.pdbx_strand_id
1 'polypeptide(L)'
;MKAEQKRSRGRPAMTTRLETNGKPGNSPAQTAALINQLMDQSCPPTLCPLCDHQGNTRTGTEAHYREHHKGQNGYVCMDKSCGQGFSSRPGLQYHLRAAHSFSKVKDNIIITTSKPKEIKTTQRGAKLKDDMVKRLSAHYNPLVCPGCKEEFAKKTQTLHHINTSHPKEKLFQCFVTNCQHDQGFGSLQALIYHLAKHEE
;
A
#
# COMPACT_ATOMS: atom_id res chain seq x y z
N MET A 1 -48.59 37.00 49.55
CA MET A 1 -48.78 37.13 48.10
C MET A 1 -48.25 35.87 47.45
N LYS A 2 -49.12 35.18 46.68
CA LYS A 2 -48.89 34.33 45.48
C LYS A 2 -47.60 33.49 45.40
N ALA A 3 -47.57 32.21 45.04
CA ALA A 3 -48.56 31.32 44.46
C ALA A 3 -48.00 29.87 44.49
N GLU A 4 -48.92 28.91 44.54
CA GLU A 4 -49.02 27.67 43.72
C GLU A 4 -47.79 26.75 43.48
N GLN A 5 -47.90 25.44 43.26
CA GLN A 5 -48.89 24.37 43.46
C GLN A 5 -48.24 23.09 42.83
N LYS A 6 -48.65 21.90 43.31
CA LYS A 6 -48.62 20.55 42.66
C LYS A 6 -47.30 19.76 42.75
N ARG A 7 -47.27 18.70 43.57
CA ARG A 7 -47.65 17.30 43.25
C ARG A 7 -47.02 16.77 41.96
N SER A 8 -46.21 15.70 42.05
CA SER A 8 -46.59 14.35 41.59
C SER A 8 -45.43 13.35 41.65
N ARG A 9 -45.82 12.08 41.65
CA ARG A 9 -45.08 10.85 41.97
C ARG A 9 -44.19 10.39 40.81
N GLY A 10 -43.12 9.64 41.10
CA GLY A 10 -42.41 8.82 40.09
C GLY A 10 -41.30 7.96 40.70
N ARG A 11 -41.45 6.64 40.60
CA ARG A 11 -40.57 5.55 41.07
C ARG A 11 -39.24 5.47 40.27
N PRO A 12 -38.25 4.68 40.73
CA PRO A 12 -36.87 4.72 40.26
C PRO A 12 -36.66 3.90 38.99
N ALA A 13 -35.73 4.34 38.13
CA ALA A 13 -35.19 3.53 37.05
C ALA A 13 -33.69 3.30 37.32
N MET A 14 -33.38 2.10 37.80
CA MET A 14 -32.05 1.51 37.75
C MET A 14 -31.65 1.38 36.28
N THR A 15 -30.79 2.27 35.78
CA THR A 15 -30.11 2.06 34.51
C THR A 15 -28.74 1.48 34.79
N THR A 16 -28.67 0.16 34.68
CA THR A 16 -27.46 -0.64 34.59
C THR A 16 -26.58 -0.05 33.49
N ARG A 17 -25.49 0.62 33.87
CA ARG A 17 -24.47 1.08 32.93
C ARG A 17 -23.72 -0.17 32.46
N LEU A 18 -24.11 -0.66 31.29
CA LEU A 18 -23.37 -1.67 30.54
C LEU A 18 -21.93 -1.20 30.36
N GLU A 19 -21.00 -1.88 31.01
CA GLU A 19 -19.58 -1.77 30.80
C GLU A 19 -19.27 -2.29 29.40
N THR A 20 -19.16 -1.38 28.44
CA THR A 20 -18.57 -1.70 27.15
C THR A 20 -17.07 -1.90 27.37
N ASN A 21 -16.66 -3.18 27.39
CA ASN A 21 -15.27 -3.59 27.23
C ASN A 21 -14.76 -3.13 25.84
N GLY A 22 -14.38 -1.86 25.76
CA GLY A 22 -13.69 -1.27 24.63
C GLY A 22 -12.28 -1.82 24.55
N LYS A 23 -11.98 -2.58 23.50
CA LYS A 23 -10.62 -2.96 23.09
C LYS A 23 -9.71 -1.71 23.18
N PRO A 24 -8.47 -1.82 23.68
CA PRO A 24 -7.53 -0.70 23.68
C PRO A 24 -7.11 -0.40 22.24
N GLY A 25 -7.91 0.38 21.53
CA GLY A 25 -7.60 0.87 20.20
C GLY A 25 -6.64 2.05 20.33
N ASN A 26 -5.36 1.84 20.04
CA ASN A 26 -4.40 2.94 19.94
C ASN A 26 -4.88 3.95 18.89
N SER A 27 -4.95 5.23 19.25
CA SER A 27 -5.29 6.31 18.33
C SER A 27 -4.27 6.39 17.18
N PRO A 28 -4.64 6.84 15.97
CA PRO A 28 -3.72 6.89 14.81
C PRO A 28 -2.42 7.67 15.05
N ALA A 29 -2.45 8.67 15.93
CA ALA A 29 -1.26 9.43 16.34
C ALA A 29 -0.33 8.63 17.26
N GLN A 30 -0.87 7.81 18.15
CA GLN A 30 -0.10 6.95 19.06
C GLN A 30 0.59 5.83 18.29
N THR A 31 -0.10 5.23 17.31
CA THR A 31 0.50 4.21 16.43
C THR A 31 1.64 4.77 15.60
N ALA A 32 1.53 6.01 15.11
CA ALA A 32 2.61 6.66 14.35
C ALA A 32 3.85 6.92 15.21
N ALA A 33 3.68 7.32 16.47
CA ALA A 33 4.79 7.52 17.40
C ALA A 33 5.53 6.19 17.69
N LEU A 34 4.79 5.11 17.95
CA LEU A 34 5.35 3.78 18.16
C LEU A 34 6.15 3.28 16.94
N ILE A 35 5.62 3.48 15.73
CA ILE A 35 6.32 3.11 14.49
C ILE A 35 7.64 3.87 14.36
N ASN A 36 7.66 5.17 14.61
CA ASN A 36 8.90 5.97 14.54
C ASN A 36 9.93 5.50 15.56
N GLN A 37 9.51 5.24 16.80
CA GLN A 37 10.38 4.73 17.86
C GLN A 37 10.99 3.36 17.47
N LEU A 38 10.18 2.45 16.92
CA LEU A 38 10.67 1.15 16.46
C LEU A 38 11.68 1.28 15.30
N MET A 39 11.39 2.15 14.34
CA MET A 39 12.29 2.40 13.21
C MET A 39 13.59 3.07 13.65
N ASP A 40 13.59 3.91 14.67
CA ASP A 40 14.81 4.55 15.19
C ASP A 40 15.78 3.53 15.79
N GLN A 41 15.25 2.51 16.47
CA GLN A 41 16.05 1.42 17.04
C GLN A 41 16.62 0.47 15.98
N SER A 42 15.85 0.20 14.92
CA SER A 42 16.21 -0.82 13.92
C SER A 42 16.93 -0.23 12.70
N CYS A 43 16.68 1.04 12.40
CA CYS A 43 17.29 1.76 11.29
C CYS A 43 17.47 3.23 11.71
N PRO A 44 18.55 3.56 12.41
CA PRO A 44 18.78 4.90 12.90
C PRO A 44 18.79 5.92 11.74
N PRO A 45 18.21 7.12 11.91
CA PRO A 45 18.12 8.10 10.84
C PRO A 45 19.49 8.57 10.33
N THR A 46 20.54 8.43 11.13
CA THR A 46 21.92 8.83 10.83
C THR A 46 22.77 7.68 10.28
N LEU A 47 22.27 6.45 10.22
CA LEU A 47 23.04 5.28 9.80
C LEU A 47 22.45 4.67 8.53
N CYS A 48 23.31 4.35 7.57
CA CYS A 48 22.88 3.68 6.36
C CYS A 48 22.48 2.23 6.67
N PRO A 49 21.32 1.73 6.20
CA PRO A 49 20.90 0.36 6.47
C PRO A 49 21.64 -0.70 5.62
N LEU A 50 22.49 -0.29 4.67
CA LEU A 50 23.20 -1.18 3.75
C LEU A 50 24.72 -1.16 3.89
N CYS A 51 25.27 -0.19 4.62
CA CYS A 51 26.69 -0.05 4.86
C CYS A 51 26.95 0.69 6.17
N ASP A 52 28.19 0.69 6.64
CA ASP A 52 28.60 1.34 7.88
C ASP A 52 28.71 2.88 7.78
N HIS A 53 28.13 3.51 6.74
CA HIS A 53 28.15 4.97 6.62
C HIS A 53 27.21 5.62 7.65
N GLN A 54 27.77 6.54 8.43
CA GLN A 54 27.05 7.35 9.40
C GLN A 54 27.06 8.82 8.97
N GLY A 55 25.89 9.35 8.61
CA GLY A 55 25.72 10.77 8.30
C GLY A 55 25.45 11.61 9.55
N ASN A 56 25.87 12.88 9.53
CA ASN A 56 25.62 13.83 10.63
C ASN A 56 24.14 14.24 10.74
N THR A 57 23.37 14.05 9.68
CA THR A 57 21.94 14.37 9.62
C THR A 57 21.17 13.26 8.91
N ARG A 58 19.86 13.19 9.19
CA ARG A 58 18.95 12.28 8.48
C ARG A 58 18.99 12.49 6.97
N THR A 59 18.97 13.76 6.55
CA THR A 59 19.01 14.15 5.14
C THR A 59 20.33 13.75 4.47
N GLY A 60 21.46 13.89 5.18
CA GLY A 60 22.76 13.44 4.68
C GLY A 60 22.82 11.93 4.46
N THR A 61 22.30 11.15 5.41
CA THR A 61 22.24 9.68 5.30
C THR A 61 21.31 9.23 4.17
N GLU A 62 20.17 9.92 3.99
CA GLU A 62 19.25 9.63 2.89
C GLU A 62 19.85 10.00 1.53
N ALA A 63 20.59 11.11 1.43
CA ALA A 63 21.32 11.48 0.23
C ALA A 63 22.37 10.42 -0.12
N HIS A 64 23.21 10.03 0.85
CA HIS A 64 24.17 8.94 0.70
C HIS A 64 23.50 7.65 0.18
N TYR A 65 22.36 7.24 0.77
CA TYR A 65 21.62 6.06 0.33
C TYR A 65 21.15 6.19 -1.12
N ARG A 66 20.64 7.36 -1.52
CA ARG A 66 20.16 7.60 -2.89
C ARG A 66 21.28 7.59 -3.93
N GLU A 67 22.48 8.01 -3.54
CA GLU A 67 23.64 8.09 -4.45
C GLU A 67 24.37 6.75 -4.56
N HIS A 68 24.63 6.09 -3.43
CA HIS A 68 25.44 4.86 -3.38
C HIS A 68 24.62 3.57 -3.44
N HIS A 69 23.35 3.61 -3.04
CA HIS A 69 22.46 2.44 -2.94
C HIS A 69 21.21 2.56 -3.80
N LYS A 70 21.32 3.28 -4.92
CA LYS A 70 20.21 3.52 -5.85
C LYS A 70 19.59 2.20 -6.34
N GLY A 71 18.29 2.05 -6.14
CA GLY A 71 17.53 0.87 -6.56
C GLY A 71 17.64 -0.34 -5.61
N GLN A 72 18.39 -0.22 -4.51
CA GLN A 72 18.41 -1.23 -3.46
C GLN A 72 17.26 -0.98 -2.46
N ASN A 73 16.88 -2.04 -1.75
CA ASN A 73 15.79 -2.04 -0.76
C ASN A 73 16.33 -2.29 0.66
N GLY A 74 17.18 -1.39 1.15
CA GLY A 74 17.82 -1.50 2.46
C GLY A 74 16.90 -1.29 3.65
N TYR A 75 15.77 -0.62 3.48
CA TYR A 75 14.79 -0.45 4.56
C TYR A 75 13.87 -1.66 4.61
N VAL A 76 14.26 -2.69 5.36
CA VAL A 76 13.50 -3.95 5.47
C VAL A 76 12.56 -3.92 6.68
N CYS A 77 11.37 -4.52 6.53
CA CYS A 77 10.43 -4.69 7.63
C CYS A 77 11.00 -5.63 8.71
N MET A 78 10.95 -5.18 9.97
CA MET A 78 11.45 -5.91 11.14
C MET A 78 10.58 -7.13 11.49
N ASP A 79 9.37 -7.22 10.93
CA ASP A 79 8.52 -8.40 11.09
C ASP A 79 9.09 -9.58 10.30
N LYS A 80 9.53 -10.63 11.02
CA LYS A 80 10.13 -11.84 10.42
C LYS A 80 9.20 -12.53 9.42
N SER A 81 7.89 -12.42 9.61
CA SER A 81 6.89 -12.97 8.67
C SER A 81 6.64 -12.09 7.45
N CYS A 82 7.12 -10.84 7.42
CA CYS A 82 6.88 -9.90 6.32
C CYS A 82 8.05 -9.86 5.33
N GLY A 83 9.26 -9.58 5.82
CA GLY A 83 10.47 -9.50 4.99
C GLY A 83 10.44 -8.47 3.85
N GLN A 84 9.47 -7.55 3.81
CA GLN A 84 9.36 -6.56 2.73
C GLN A 84 10.46 -5.49 2.84
N GLY A 85 11.20 -5.30 1.75
CA GLY A 85 12.21 -4.26 1.60
C GLY A 85 11.69 -3.02 0.86
N PHE A 86 12.16 -1.86 1.28
CA PHE A 86 11.82 -0.55 0.71
C PHE A 86 13.10 0.22 0.37
N SER A 87 13.02 1.05 -0.67
CA SER A 87 14.10 1.94 -1.09
C SER A 87 14.15 3.26 -0.30
N SER A 88 13.25 3.45 0.67
CA SER A 88 13.20 4.67 1.47
C SER A 88 12.56 4.43 2.84
N ARG A 89 13.03 5.16 3.85
CA ARG A 89 12.46 5.20 5.20
C ARG A 89 10.95 5.55 5.22
N PRO A 90 10.46 6.62 4.56
CA PRO A 90 9.02 6.90 4.53
C PRO A 90 8.20 5.79 3.86
N GLY A 91 8.77 5.05 2.89
CA GLY A 91 8.14 3.88 2.30
C GLY A 91 7.91 2.76 3.31
N LEU A 92 8.94 2.44 4.11
CA LEU A 92 8.82 1.48 5.21
C LEU A 92 7.81 1.96 6.27
N GLN A 93 7.87 3.23 6.66
CA GLN A 93 6.94 3.80 7.64
C GLN A 93 5.46 3.68 7.18
N TYR A 94 5.20 3.97 5.92
CA TYR A 94 3.88 3.81 5.33
C TYR A 94 3.43 2.34 5.32
N HIS A 95 4.34 1.43 4.95
CA HIS A 95 4.07 0.00 5.01
C HIS A 95 3.71 -0.46 6.42
N LEU A 96 4.49 -0.08 7.44
CA LEU A 96 4.21 -0.42 8.83
C LEU A 96 2.82 0.08 9.24
N ARG A 97 2.46 1.32 8.93
CA ARG A 97 1.14 1.88 9.26
C ARG A 97 -0.02 1.18 8.55
N ALA A 98 0.20 0.65 7.35
CA ALA A 98 -0.86 0.09 6.50
C ALA A 98 -1.01 -1.44 6.62
N ALA A 99 0.09 -2.15 6.86
CA ALA A 99 0.14 -3.61 6.85
C ALA A 99 0.26 -4.21 8.27
N HIS A 100 0.72 -3.43 9.25
CA HIS A 100 0.98 -3.91 10.60
C HIS A 100 0.16 -3.19 11.67
N SER A 101 -0.16 -3.92 12.73
CA SER A 101 -0.68 -3.35 13.97
C SER A 101 0.39 -3.41 15.05
N PHE A 102 0.50 -2.34 15.83
CA PHE A 102 1.51 -2.20 16.90
C PHE A 102 0.81 -2.06 18.24
N SER A 103 1.35 -2.74 19.24
CA SER A 103 0.93 -2.61 20.63
C SER A 103 2.14 -2.40 21.53
N LYS A 104 2.02 -1.49 22.51
CA LYS A 104 3.05 -1.25 23.52
C LYS A 104 2.74 -2.13 24.74
N VAL A 105 3.62 -3.07 25.07
CA VAL A 105 3.50 -3.92 26.26
C VAL A 105 4.68 -3.62 27.19
N LYS A 106 4.40 -2.98 28.33
CA LYS A 106 5.37 -2.72 29.42
C LYS A 106 6.70 -2.06 29.00
N ASP A 107 6.72 -1.34 27.87
CA ASP A 107 7.87 -0.68 27.20
C ASP A 107 8.44 -1.33 25.93
N ASN A 108 7.99 -2.53 25.57
CA ASN A 108 8.33 -3.15 24.29
C ASN A 108 7.25 -2.90 23.22
N ILE A 109 7.68 -2.59 22.00
CA ILE A 109 6.78 -2.42 20.84
C ILE A 109 6.69 -3.77 20.12
N ILE A 110 5.50 -4.35 20.10
CA ILE A 110 5.25 -5.65 19.48
C ILE A 110 4.41 -5.45 18.21
N ILE A 111 4.83 -6.10 17.13
CA ILE A 111 4.07 -6.22 15.89
C ILE A 111 3.08 -7.38 16.08
N THR A 112 1.78 -7.07 16.22
CA THR A 112 0.78 -8.08 16.61
C THR A 112 0.05 -8.70 15.42
N THR A 113 0.01 -8.00 14.29
CA THR A 113 -0.56 -8.55 13.06
C THR A 113 0.26 -8.11 11.87
N SER A 114 0.51 -9.06 10.99
CA SER A 114 1.08 -8.86 9.66
C SER A 114 -0.06 -9.21 8.72
N LYS A 115 -0.84 -8.23 8.26
CA LYS A 115 -1.74 -8.52 7.15
C LYS A 115 -0.82 -8.82 5.96
N PRO A 116 -0.85 -10.03 5.38
CA PRO A 116 -0.09 -10.29 4.17
C PRO A 116 -0.57 -9.27 3.15
N LYS A 117 0.30 -8.32 2.80
CA LYS A 117 0.00 -7.41 1.72
C LYS A 117 0.15 -8.24 0.46
N GLU A 118 -0.96 -8.82 0.00
CA GLU A 118 -1.16 -9.06 -1.42
C GLU A 118 -0.53 -7.90 -2.16
N ILE A 119 0.36 -8.18 -3.11
CA ILE A 119 1.16 -7.19 -3.81
C ILE A 119 0.22 -6.16 -4.43
N LYS A 120 -0.09 -5.10 -3.68
CA LYS A 120 -0.81 -3.94 -4.19
C LYS A 120 0.22 -3.19 -5.01
N THR A 121 0.42 -3.62 -6.26
CA THR A 121 0.84 -2.72 -7.33
C THR A 121 0.04 -1.44 -7.11
N THR A 122 0.76 -0.34 -6.93
CA THR A 122 0.21 1.00 -6.76
C THR A 122 -0.50 1.42 -8.05
N GLN A 123 -1.62 0.78 -8.35
CA GLN A 123 -2.50 1.17 -9.43
C GLN A 123 -3.58 2.01 -8.77
N ARG A 124 -3.37 3.32 -8.74
CA ARG A 124 -4.49 4.27 -8.81
C ARG A 124 -5.09 4.19 -10.23
N GLY A 125 -5.47 2.98 -10.63
CA GLY A 125 -6.08 2.66 -11.92
C GLY A 125 -7.53 2.28 -11.69
N ALA A 126 -8.34 2.43 -12.73
CA ALA A 126 -9.73 1.99 -12.70
C ALA A 126 -9.81 0.52 -12.23
N LYS A 127 -10.73 0.25 -11.29
CA LYS A 127 -11.04 -1.12 -10.87
C LYS A 127 -11.95 -1.75 -11.92
N LEU A 128 -11.41 -2.66 -12.71
CA LEU A 128 -12.21 -3.56 -13.56
C LEU A 128 -12.95 -4.58 -12.70
N LYS A 129 -14.12 -5.04 -13.15
CA LYS A 129 -14.81 -6.18 -12.51
C LYS A 129 -14.03 -7.46 -12.78
N ASP A 130 -14.24 -8.47 -11.93
CA ASP A 130 -13.51 -9.75 -11.97
C ASP A 130 -13.62 -10.47 -13.33
N ASP A 131 -14.79 -10.40 -13.98
CA ASP A 131 -15.02 -10.93 -15.33
C ASP A 131 -14.09 -10.29 -16.37
N MET A 132 -14.01 -8.96 -16.38
CA MET A 132 -13.19 -8.22 -17.34
C MET A 132 -11.69 -8.48 -17.11
N VAL A 133 -11.26 -8.68 -15.86
CA VAL A 133 -9.88 -9.05 -15.52
C VAL A 133 -9.52 -10.45 -16.06
N LYS A 134 -10.44 -11.42 -15.96
CA LYS A 134 -10.24 -12.76 -16.53
C LYS A 134 -10.08 -12.70 -18.04
N ARG A 135 -10.96 -11.96 -18.72
CA ARG A 135 -10.89 -11.76 -20.17
C ARG A 135 -9.60 -11.06 -20.59
N LEU A 136 -9.19 -10.00 -19.88
CA LEU A 136 -7.92 -9.32 -20.13
C LEU A 136 -6.71 -10.25 -20.00
N SER A 137 -6.71 -11.12 -18.97
CA SER A 137 -5.62 -12.07 -18.74
C SER A 137 -5.56 -13.19 -19.79
N ALA A 138 -6.70 -13.56 -20.38
CA ALA A 138 -6.76 -14.50 -21.49
C ALA A 138 -6.22 -13.90 -22.79
N HIS A 139 -6.42 -12.59 -23.01
CA HIS A 139 -5.93 -11.89 -24.20
C HIS A 139 -4.48 -11.42 -24.08
N TYR A 140 -4.04 -11.02 -22.88
CA TYR A 140 -2.71 -10.47 -22.63
C TYR A 140 -2.04 -11.19 -21.48
N ASN A 141 -1.02 -11.99 -21.81
CA ASN A 141 -0.17 -12.62 -20.82
C ASN A 141 0.88 -11.60 -20.29
N PRO A 142 0.95 -11.33 -18.97
CA PRO A 142 1.93 -10.41 -18.40
C PRO A 142 3.39 -10.80 -18.61
N LEU A 143 3.68 -12.05 -18.97
CA LEU A 143 5.03 -12.58 -19.19
C LEU A 143 5.44 -12.60 -20.65
N VAL A 144 4.53 -12.30 -21.59
CA VAL A 144 4.80 -12.39 -23.02
C VAL A 144 4.59 -11.02 -23.67
N CYS A 145 5.52 -10.59 -24.50
CA CYS A 145 5.38 -9.35 -25.26
C CYS A 145 4.27 -9.51 -26.32
N PRO A 146 3.23 -8.67 -26.33
CA PRO A 146 2.18 -8.75 -27.35
C PRO A 146 2.65 -8.34 -28.77
N GLY A 147 3.77 -7.62 -28.89
CA GLY A 147 4.33 -7.21 -30.19
C GLY A 147 5.20 -8.28 -30.83
N CYS A 148 6.23 -8.75 -30.14
CA CYS A 148 7.20 -9.71 -30.67
C CYS A 148 7.03 -11.15 -30.15
N LYS A 149 6.11 -11.39 -29.22
CA LYS A 149 5.86 -12.69 -28.56
C LYS A 149 7.04 -13.25 -27.76
N GLU A 150 8.04 -12.43 -27.43
CA GLU A 150 9.12 -12.84 -26.53
C GLU A 150 8.60 -13.09 -25.11
N GLU A 151 9.11 -14.15 -24.49
CA GLU A 151 8.74 -14.58 -23.13
C GLU A 151 9.78 -14.11 -22.11
N PHE A 152 9.30 -13.64 -20.96
CA PHE A 152 10.14 -13.12 -19.89
C PHE A 152 9.82 -13.81 -18.57
N ALA A 153 10.84 -14.01 -17.74
CA ALA A 153 10.67 -14.60 -16.41
C ALA A 153 9.86 -13.74 -15.43
N LYS A 154 9.72 -12.43 -15.69
CA LYS A 154 9.01 -11.48 -14.81
C LYS A 154 8.27 -10.43 -15.61
N LYS A 155 7.08 -10.03 -15.14
CA LYS A 155 6.26 -8.93 -15.71
C LYS A 155 7.04 -7.62 -15.86
N THR A 156 7.93 -7.30 -14.92
CA THR A 156 8.76 -6.09 -14.98
C THR A 156 9.71 -6.10 -16.17
N GLN A 157 10.23 -7.27 -16.56
CA GLN A 157 11.11 -7.44 -17.72
C GLN A 157 10.31 -7.29 -19.00
N THR A 158 9.13 -7.92 -19.10
CA THR A 158 8.21 -7.73 -20.24
C THR A 158 7.84 -6.26 -20.43
N LEU A 159 7.50 -5.56 -19.34
CA LEU A 159 7.14 -4.15 -19.40
C LEU A 159 8.32 -3.26 -19.80
N HIS A 160 9.53 -3.56 -19.30
CA HIS A 160 10.74 -2.85 -19.68
C HIS A 160 11.02 -3.05 -21.18
N HIS A 161 10.99 -4.30 -21.66
CA HIS A 161 11.16 -4.63 -23.07
C HIS A 161 10.15 -3.89 -23.96
N ILE A 162 8.87 -3.87 -23.59
CA ILE A 162 7.85 -3.13 -24.36
C ILE A 162 8.19 -1.63 -24.43
N ASN A 163 8.62 -1.04 -23.31
CA ASN A 163 8.95 0.38 -23.29
C ASN A 163 10.25 0.72 -24.04
N THR A 164 11.21 -0.20 -24.14
CA THR A 164 12.51 0.04 -24.82
C THR A 164 12.50 -0.36 -26.28
N SER A 165 11.90 -1.51 -26.60
CA SER A 165 11.88 -2.09 -27.95
C SER A 165 10.67 -1.64 -28.76
N HIS A 166 9.57 -1.27 -28.09
CA HIS A 166 8.30 -0.89 -28.72
C HIS A 166 7.75 0.49 -28.25
N PRO A 167 8.59 1.56 -28.14
CA PRO A 167 8.22 2.81 -27.45
C PRO A 167 7.08 3.61 -28.11
N LYS A 168 6.72 3.31 -29.36
CA LYS A 168 5.65 4.01 -30.11
C LYS A 168 4.59 3.05 -30.66
N GLU A 169 4.66 1.77 -30.32
CA GLU A 169 3.74 0.78 -30.86
C GLU A 169 2.52 0.65 -29.96
N LYS A 170 1.35 0.69 -30.58
CA LYS A 170 0.05 0.57 -29.92
C LYS A 170 -0.32 -0.91 -29.75
N LEU A 171 0.46 -1.62 -28.94
CA LEU A 171 0.40 -3.09 -28.83
C LEU A 171 -0.84 -3.61 -28.09
N PHE A 172 -1.48 -2.79 -27.27
CA PHE A 172 -2.62 -3.21 -26.45
C PHE A 172 -3.93 -2.80 -27.14
N GLN A 173 -4.69 -3.73 -27.68
CA GLN A 173 -5.93 -3.48 -28.41
C GLN A 173 -7.15 -3.84 -27.55
N CYS A 174 -8.28 -3.19 -27.83
CA CYS A 174 -9.53 -3.53 -27.18
C CYS A 174 -10.08 -4.84 -27.77
N PHE A 175 -10.48 -5.77 -26.91
CA PHE A 175 -11.06 -7.06 -27.30
C PHE A 175 -12.60 -7.10 -27.14
N VAL A 176 -13.24 -5.95 -26.85
CA VAL A 176 -14.69 -5.85 -26.71
C VAL A 176 -15.32 -5.75 -28.10
N THR A 177 -16.27 -6.64 -28.39
CA THR A 177 -17.02 -6.65 -29.65
C THR A 177 -17.83 -5.35 -29.80
N ASN A 178 -17.83 -4.76 -31.00
CA ASN A 178 -18.51 -3.50 -31.31
C ASN A 178 -17.94 -2.25 -30.61
N CYS A 179 -16.67 -2.29 -30.18
CA CYS A 179 -15.97 -1.10 -29.69
C CYS A 179 -15.54 -0.21 -30.87
N GLN A 180 -15.90 1.08 -30.84
CA GLN A 180 -15.52 2.07 -31.86
C GLN A 180 -14.06 2.54 -31.73
N HIS A 181 -13.31 2.02 -30.76
CA HIS A 181 -11.91 2.40 -30.52
C HIS A 181 -10.97 1.46 -31.26
N ASP A 182 -10.73 1.76 -32.53
CA ASP A 182 -9.89 0.95 -33.44
C ASP A 182 -8.38 1.16 -33.20
N GLN A 183 -8.01 2.28 -32.57
CA GLN A 183 -6.62 2.59 -32.28
C GLN A 183 -6.16 1.81 -31.05
N GLY A 184 -5.08 1.03 -31.15
CA GLY A 184 -4.50 0.40 -29.95
C GLY A 184 -3.99 1.42 -28.92
N PHE A 185 -3.67 0.94 -27.74
CA PHE A 185 -3.10 1.67 -26.63
C PHE A 185 -1.60 1.38 -26.53
N GLY A 186 -0.79 2.42 -26.27
CA GLY A 186 0.64 2.27 -25.98
C GLY A 186 0.95 1.78 -24.56
N SER A 187 -0.06 1.63 -23.70
CA SER A 187 0.11 1.09 -22.35
C SER A 187 -1.08 0.24 -21.92
N LEU A 188 -0.80 -0.81 -21.15
CA LEU A 188 -1.82 -1.66 -20.56
C LEU A 188 -2.75 -0.88 -19.62
N GLN A 189 -2.22 0.13 -18.91
CA GLN A 189 -3.01 0.95 -17.99
C GLN A 189 -4.07 1.79 -18.72
N ALA A 190 -3.76 2.29 -19.92
CA ALA A 190 -4.72 3.01 -20.76
C ALA A 190 -5.83 2.08 -21.29
N LEU A 191 -5.48 0.85 -21.67
CA LEU A 191 -6.47 -0.18 -22.04
C LEU A 191 -7.38 -0.51 -20.85
N ILE A 192 -6.83 -0.68 -19.64
CA ILE A 192 -7.61 -0.92 -18.42
C ILE A 192 -8.61 0.22 -18.16
N TYR A 193 -8.20 1.47 -18.32
CA TYR A 193 -9.10 2.62 -18.16
C TYR A 193 -10.20 2.66 -19.21
N HIS A 194 -9.88 2.29 -20.46
CA HIS A 194 -10.87 2.18 -21.53
C HIS A 194 -11.87 1.04 -21.27
N LEU A 195 -11.39 -0.14 -20.87
CA LEU A 195 -12.23 -1.29 -20.56
C LEU A 195 -13.19 -1.01 -19.41
N ALA A 196 -12.77 -0.23 -18.40
CA ALA A 196 -13.63 0.14 -17.29
C ALA A 196 -14.87 0.93 -17.74
N LYS A 197 -14.77 1.70 -18.83
CA LYS A 197 -15.89 2.46 -19.41
C LYS A 197 -16.88 1.62 -20.20
N HIS A 198 -16.52 0.39 -20.58
CA HIS A 198 -17.48 -0.56 -21.16
C HIS A 198 -18.36 -1.22 -20.09
N GLU A 199 -18.03 -1.05 -18.82
CA GLU A 199 -18.73 -1.67 -17.70
C GLU A 199 -19.68 -0.70 -16.95
N GLU A 200 -19.74 0.57 -17.39
CA GLU A 200 -20.65 1.64 -16.97
C GLU A 200 -21.89 1.71 -17.88
#